data_AF-C9JRV5-F1
#
_entry.id   AF-C9JRV5-F1
#
_cell.length_a   1.000
_cell.length_b   1.000
_cell.length_c   1.000
_cell.angle_alpha   90.00
_cell.angle_beta   90.00
_cell.angle_gamma   90.00
#
_symmetry.space_group_name_H-M   'P 1'
#
loop_
_entity.id
_entity.type
_entity.pdbx_description
1 polymer ?
#
loop_
_entity_poly.entity_id
_entity_poly.type
_entity_poly.pdbx_seq_one_letter_code
_entity_poly.pdbx_strand_id
1 'polypeptide(L)'
;MQGTPGGGTRPGPSPVDRRTLLVFSFILAAALGQMNFTGDQVLRVLAKDEKQLSLLGDLEGLKPQKVDFWRGPARPSLPVDMRVPFSELKDIKAYLESHGLAYSIMIKDIQVLLDEERQAMAK
;
A
#
# COMPACT_ATOMS: atom_id res chain seq x y z
N MET A 1 54.61 17.69 -44.60
CA MET A 1 53.15 17.78 -44.33
C MET A 1 52.76 16.56 -43.50
N GLN A 2 52.48 16.77 -42.21
CA GLN A 2 51.17 16.49 -41.54
C GLN A 2 50.76 15.00 -41.68
N GLY A 3 50.64 14.16 -40.66
CA GLY A 3 50.11 14.31 -39.29
C GLY A 3 49.02 13.24 -39.11
N THR A 4 49.20 12.30 -38.18
CA THR A 4 48.21 11.28 -37.75
C THR A 4 47.04 11.92 -36.96
N PRO A 5 45.90 11.26 -36.61
CA PRO A 5 45.67 9.81 -36.54
C PRO A 5 44.31 9.29 -37.07
N GLY A 6 44.24 7.96 -37.25
CA GLY A 6 43.03 7.20 -37.54
C GLY A 6 41.93 7.41 -36.49
N GLY A 7 40.74 7.72 -36.99
CA GLY A 7 39.52 7.80 -36.19
C GLY A 7 39.10 6.42 -35.70
N GLY A 8 39.20 6.20 -34.40
CA GLY A 8 38.53 5.08 -33.74
C GLY A 8 37.03 5.32 -33.74
N THR A 9 36.29 4.54 -34.54
CA THR A 9 34.83 4.51 -34.51
C THR A 9 34.40 3.96 -33.14
N ARG A 10 33.95 4.85 -32.26
CA ARG A 10 33.27 4.47 -31.02
C ARG A 10 32.02 3.67 -31.42
N PRO A 11 31.75 2.49 -30.85
CA PRO A 11 30.50 1.80 -31.12
C PRO A 11 29.37 2.70 -30.62
N GLY A 12 28.55 3.19 -31.53
CA GLY A 12 27.29 3.84 -31.16
C GLY A 12 26.42 2.83 -30.39
N PRO A 13 25.56 3.29 -29.46
CA PRO A 13 24.68 2.40 -28.72
C PRO A 13 23.85 1.59 -29.72
N SER A 14 23.90 0.26 -29.59
CA SER A 14 23.16 -0.66 -30.46
C SER A 14 21.66 -0.32 -30.42
N PRO A 15 20.96 -0.31 -31.56
CA PRO A 15 19.52 -0.09 -31.57
C PRO A 15 18.86 -1.22 -30.79
N VAL A 16 18.28 -0.87 -29.63
CA VAL A 16 17.49 -1.81 -28.83
C VAL A 16 16.29 -2.23 -29.67
N ASP A 17 16.21 -3.52 -29.99
CA ASP A 17 15.12 -4.08 -30.79
C ASP A 17 13.76 -3.79 -30.14
N ARG A 18 12.74 -3.49 -30.97
CA ARG A 18 11.39 -3.13 -30.50
C ARG A 18 10.81 -4.21 -29.57
N ARG A 19 11.10 -5.48 -29.83
CA ARG A 19 10.63 -6.60 -29.02
C ARG A 19 11.31 -6.63 -27.67
N THR A 20 12.61 -6.35 -27.62
CA THR A 20 13.37 -6.20 -26.37
C THR A 20 12.82 -5.06 -25.53
N LEU A 21 12.51 -3.91 -26.15
CA LEU A 21 11.90 -2.76 -25.49
C LEU A 21 10.51 -3.09 -24.90
N LEU A 22 9.68 -3.82 -25.63
CA LEU A 22 8.36 -4.24 -25.15
C LEU A 22 8.46 -5.22 -23.97
N VAL A 23 9.37 -6.18 -24.03
CA VAL A 23 9.60 -7.12 -22.92
C VAL A 23 10.12 -6.39 -21.69
N PHE A 24 11.08 -5.47 -21.85
CA PHE A 24 11.57 -4.64 -20.75
C PHE A 24 10.46 -3.80 -20.11
N SER A 25 9.63 -3.14 -20.93
CA SER A 25 8.49 -2.36 -20.43
C SER A 25 7.49 -3.21 -19.67
N PHE A 26 7.21 -4.43 -20.13
CA PHE A 26 6.29 -5.35 -19.46
C PHE A 26 6.85 -5.82 -18.11
N ILE A 27 8.13 -6.22 -18.07
CA ILE A 27 8.79 -6.61 -16.82
C ILE A 27 8.82 -5.43 -15.84
N LEU A 28 9.13 -4.22 -16.32
CA LEU A 28 9.15 -3.02 -15.50
C LEU A 28 7.76 -2.69 -14.94
N ALA A 29 6.71 -2.77 -15.77
CA ALA A 29 5.33 -2.57 -15.33
C ALA A 29 4.90 -3.61 -14.28
N ALA A 30 5.27 -4.87 -14.46
CA ALA A 30 4.98 -5.93 -13.49
C ALA A 30 5.71 -5.71 -12.16
N ALA A 31 6.98 -5.30 -12.19
CA ALA A 31 7.76 -5.01 -10.98
C ALA A 31 7.22 -3.78 -10.23
N LEU A 32 6.86 -2.71 -10.95
CA LEU A 32 6.27 -1.49 -10.36
C LEU A 32 4.84 -1.70 -9.87
N GLY A 33 4.12 -2.68 -10.41
CA GLY A 33 2.74 -3.01 -10.01
C GLY A 33 2.63 -3.76 -8.68
N GLN A 34 3.75 -4.17 -8.07
CA GLN A 34 3.71 -4.81 -6.76
C GLN A 34 3.41 -3.78 -5.67
N MET A 35 2.23 -3.90 -5.05
CA MET A 35 1.89 -3.13 -3.86
C MET A 35 2.67 -3.64 -2.65
N ASN A 36 3.14 -2.71 -1.83
CA ASN A 36 3.85 -2.99 -0.58
C ASN A 36 2.95 -2.60 0.60
N PHE A 37 2.66 -3.56 1.46
CA PHE A 37 1.82 -3.38 2.66
C PHE A 37 2.63 -3.54 3.96
N THR A 38 3.96 -3.43 3.88
CA THR A 38 4.85 -3.64 5.04
C THR A 38 4.47 -2.71 6.18
N GLY A 39 4.11 -3.30 7.32
CA GLY A 39 3.73 -2.57 8.53
C GLY A 39 2.29 -2.06 8.53
N ASP A 40 1.52 -2.23 7.47
CA ASP A 40 0.09 -1.91 7.47
C ASP A 40 -0.64 -2.80 8.47
N GLN A 41 -1.57 -2.21 9.23
CA GLN A 41 -2.32 -2.92 10.26
C GLN A 41 -3.80 -2.91 9.95
N VAL A 42 -4.49 -3.96 10.38
CA VAL A 42 -5.96 -3.93 10.46
C VAL A 42 -6.37 -3.65 11.90
N LEU A 43 -7.04 -2.53 12.10
CA LEU A 43 -7.60 -2.13 13.38
C LEU A 43 -9.09 -2.48 13.41
N ARG A 44 -9.52 -3.05 14.52
CA ARG A 44 -10.94 -3.26 14.85
C ARG A 44 -11.36 -2.25 15.90
N VAL A 45 -12.42 -1.51 15.60
CA VAL A 45 -13.01 -0.50 16.48
C VAL A 45 -14.45 -0.91 16.80
N LEU A 46 -14.88 -0.64 18.03
CA LEU A 46 -16.26 -0.83 18.47
C LEU A 46 -16.83 0.52 18.88
N ALA A 47 -17.68 1.09 18.03
CA ALA A 47 -18.44 2.29 18.36
C ALA A 47 -19.52 1.95 19.38
N LYS A 48 -19.58 2.67 20.50
CA LYS A 48 -20.57 2.44 21.57
C LYS A 48 -21.91 3.11 21.29
N ASP A 49 -21.90 4.22 20.57
CA ASP A 49 -23.06 5.04 20.27
C ASP A 49 -23.02 5.60 18.84
N GLU A 50 -24.12 6.25 18.45
CA GLU A 50 -24.26 6.87 17.12
C GLU A 50 -23.27 8.02 16.88
N LYS A 51 -22.82 8.71 17.94
CA LYS A 51 -21.83 9.80 17.79
C LYS A 51 -20.47 9.23 17.41
N GLN A 52 -20.05 8.17 18.09
CA GLN A 52 -18.84 7.42 17.79
C GLN A 52 -18.91 6.77 16.40
N LEU A 53 -20.09 6.28 16.00
CA LEU A 53 -20.30 5.75 14.66
C LEU A 53 -20.15 6.85 13.59
N SER A 54 -20.71 8.04 13.84
CA SER A 54 -20.59 9.20 12.93
C SER A 54 -19.14 9.62 12.74
N LEU A 55 -18.32 9.63 13.79
CA LEU A 55 -16.89 9.96 13.69
C LEU A 55 -16.14 8.97 12.78
N LEU A 56 -16.49 7.69 12.83
CA LEU A 56 -15.92 6.68 11.92
C LEU A 56 -16.38 6.90 10.47
N GLY A 57 -17.62 7.32 10.26
CA GLY A 57 -18.12 7.72 8.94
C GLY A 57 -17.44 8.99 8.40
N ASP A 58 -17.18 9.97 9.26
CA ASP A 58 -16.43 11.18 8.90
C ASP A 58 -14.99 10.83 8.51
N LEU A 59 -14.37 9.87 9.21
CA LEU A 59 -13.03 9.37 8.90
C LEU A 59 -12.99 8.73 7.49
N GLU A 60 -14.02 7.98 7.12
CA GLU A 60 -14.19 7.41 5.77
C GLU A 60 -14.33 8.52 4.70
N GLY A 61 -15.10 9.57 4.99
CA GLY A 61 -15.36 10.68 4.06
C GLY A 61 -14.19 11.66 3.91
N LEU A 62 -13.40 11.89 4.94
CA LEU A 62 -12.35 12.91 4.95
C LEU A 62 -11.23 12.59 3.96
N LYS A 63 -10.76 11.33 3.93
CA LYS A 63 -9.69 10.87 3.03
C LYS A 63 -9.77 9.35 2.78
N PRO A 64 -10.48 8.90 1.74
CA PRO A 64 -10.52 7.48 1.36
C PRO A 64 -9.13 6.87 1.12
N GLN A 65 -8.15 7.70 0.74
CA GLN A 65 -6.77 7.25 0.53
C GLN A 65 -6.00 6.94 1.82
N LYS A 66 -6.46 7.40 2.98
CA LYS A 66 -5.74 7.23 4.25
C LYS A 66 -6.10 5.96 4.99
N VAL A 67 -7.31 5.45 4.81
CA VAL A 67 -7.83 4.30 5.55
C VAL A 67 -8.77 3.53 4.63
N ASP A 68 -8.59 2.22 4.55
CA ASP A 68 -9.47 1.32 3.81
C ASP A 68 -10.37 0.56 4.78
N PHE A 69 -11.68 0.77 4.70
CA PHE A 69 -12.62 0.02 5.52
C PHE A 69 -12.90 -1.37 4.92
N TRP A 70 -12.42 -2.43 5.58
CA TRP A 70 -12.76 -3.82 5.26
C TRP A 70 -14.16 -4.17 5.74
N ARG A 71 -14.56 -3.58 6.87
CA ARG A 71 -15.91 -3.62 7.40
C ARG A 71 -16.28 -2.23 7.87
N GLY A 72 -17.08 -1.53 7.06
CA GLY A 72 -17.47 -0.14 7.31
C GLY A 72 -18.37 0.06 8.54
N PRO A 73 -18.53 1.32 8.98
CA PRO A 73 -19.41 1.70 10.08
C PRO A 73 -20.88 1.50 9.69
N ALA A 74 -21.52 0.45 10.21
CA ALA A 74 -22.92 0.14 9.91
C ALA A 74 -23.89 0.53 11.03
N ARG A 75 -23.62 0.11 12.26
CA ARG A 75 -24.47 0.32 13.45
C ARG A 75 -23.59 0.35 14.71
N PRO A 76 -24.01 1.01 15.80
CA PRO A 76 -23.31 0.92 17.07
C PRO A 76 -23.20 -0.54 17.54
N SER A 77 -22.18 -0.82 18.34
CA SER A 77 -21.82 -2.16 18.85
C SER A 77 -21.44 -3.20 17.80
N LEU A 78 -21.51 -2.89 16.50
CA LEU A 78 -20.91 -3.73 15.46
C LEU A 78 -19.44 -3.35 15.27
N PRO A 79 -18.55 -4.35 15.07
CA PRO A 79 -17.15 -4.08 14.81
C PRO A 79 -16.98 -3.42 13.45
N VAL A 80 -16.09 -2.43 13.43
CA VAL A 80 -15.61 -1.75 12.24
C VAL A 80 -14.16 -2.14 12.05
N ASP A 81 -13.84 -2.72 10.90
CA ASP A 81 -12.49 -3.20 10.59
C ASP A 81 -11.91 -2.33 9.49
N MET A 82 -10.73 -1.76 9.74
CA MET A 82 -10.09 -0.85 8.80
C MET A 82 -8.59 -1.19 8.65
N ARG A 83 -8.12 -1.26 7.41
CA ARG A 83 -6.70 -1.27 7.08
C ARG A 83 -6.17 0.16 7.17
N VAL A 84 -5.11 0.33 7.94
CA VAL A 84 -4.40 1.59 8.11
C VAL A 84 -2.99 1.44 7.58
N PRO A 85 -2.59 2.24 6.57
CA PRO A 85 -1.23 2.30 6.07
C PRO A 85 -0.22 2.63 7.16
N PHE A 86 0.98 2.05 7.10
CA PHE A 86 2.01 2.27 8.12
C PHE A 86 2.30 3.76 8.39
N SER A 87 2.32 4.59 7.34
CA SER A 87 2.55 6.03 7.43
C SER A 87 1.49 6.79 8.21
N GLU A 88 0.26 6.28 8.25
CA GLU A 88 -0.91 6.93 8.86
C GLU A 88 -1.25 6.33 10.24
N LEU A 89 -0.63 5.20 10.62
CA LEU A 89 -0.95 4.50 11.88
C LEU A 89 -0.90 5.38 13.11
N LYS A 90 0.11 6.24 13.21
CA LYS A 90 0.28 7.12 14.37
C LYS A 90 -0.87 8.12 14.46
N ASP A 91 -1.21 8.75 13.34
CA ASP A 91 -2.24 9.78 13.28
C ASP A 91 -3.63 9.18 13.50
N ILE A 92 -3.92 8.01 12.92
CA ILE A 92 -5.19 7.32 13.10
C ILE A 92 -5.34 6.81 14.54
N LYS A 93 -4.31 6.21 15.15
CA LYS A 93 -4.38 5.77 16.55
C LYS A 93 -4.62 6.95 17.49
N ALA A 94 -3.91 8.06 17.29
CA ALA A 94 -4.12 9.27 18.06
C ALA A 94 -5.54 9.86 17.85
N TYR A 95 -6.07 9.80 16.62
CA TYR A 95 -7.45 10.20 16.33
C TYR A 95 -8.46 9.34 17.11
N LEU A 96 -8.31 8.01 17.07
CA LEU A 96 -9.19 7.09 17.81
C LEU A 96 -9.12 7.33 19.32
N GLU A 97 -7.92 7.49 19.88
CA GLU A 97 -7.70 7.73 21.31
C GLU A 97 -8.28 9.06 21.77
N SER A 98 -8.09 10.15 20.99
CA SER A 98 -8.60 11.48 21.34
C SER A 98 -10.14 11.56 21.33
N HIS A 99 -10.80 10.69 20.55
CA HIS A 99 -12.27 10.59 20.52
C HIS A 99 -12.82 9.47 21.43
N GLY A 100 -11.97 8.83 22.24
CA GLY A 100 -12.37 7.77 23.16
C GLY A 100 -12.87 6.48 22.48
N LEU A 101 -12.44 6.25 21.23
CA LEU A 101 -12.73 5.05 20.47
C LEU A 101 -11.74 3.95 20.86
N ALA A 102 -12.25 2.90 21.51
CA ALA A 102 -11.45 1.74 21.83
C ALA A 102 -11.17 0.94 20.55
N TYR A 103 -9.90 0.57 20.34
CA TYR A 103 -9.48 -0.24 19.21
C TYR A 103 -8.61 -1.41 19.64
N SER A 104 -8.58 -2.44 18.81
CA SER A 104 -7.70 -3.59 18.93
C SER A 104 -7.02 -3.86 17.59
N ILE A 105 -5.78 -4.34 17.61
CA ILE A 105 -5.06 -4.71 16.39
C ILE A 105 -5.46 -6.15 16.02
N MET A 106 -6.17 -6.32 14.92
CA MET A 106 -6.57 -7.63 14.40
C MET A 106 -5.45 -8.29 13.60
N ILE A 107 -4.81 -7.50 12.73
CA ILE A 107 -3.67 -7.93 11.91
C ILE A 107 -2.53 -6.96 12.16
N LYS A 108 -1.40 -7.46 12.64
CA LYS A 108 -0.24 -6.64 13.01
C LYS A 108 0.56 -6.16 11.80
N ASP A 109 0.65 -6.99 10.77
CA ASP A 109 1.34 -6.68 9.52
C ASP A 109 0.68 -7.48 8.40
N ILE A 110 0.06 -6.79 7.44
CA ILE A 110 -0.61 -7.42 6.31
C ILE A 110 0.40 -8.08 5.36
N GLN A 111 1.59 -7.49 5.21
CA GLN A 111 2.61 -8.03 4.29
C GLN A 111 3.05 -9.44 4.71
N VAL A 112 3.19 -9.69 6.02
CA VAL A 112 3.56 -11.02 6.54
C VAL A 112 2.52 -12.07 6.14
N LEU A 113 1.23 -11.76 6.27
CA LEU A 113 0.16 -12.69 5.87
C LEU A 113 0.15 -12.94 4.35
N LEU A 114 0.37 -11.90 3.55
CA LEU A 114 0.44 -12.04 2.08
C LEU A 114 1.66 -12.85 1.65
N ASP A 115 2.79 -12.69 2.34
CA ASP A 115 4.01 -13.45 2.05
C ASP A 115 3.80 -14.95 2.38
N GLU A 116 3.15 -15.26 3.50
CA GLU A 116 2.75 -16.63 3.85
C GLU A 116 1.80 -17.24 2.81
N GLU A 117 0.79 -16.48 2.37
CA GLU A 117 -0.16 -16.92 1.33
C GLU A 117 0.56 -17.20 -0.01
N ARG A 118 1.45 -16.30 -0.44
CA ARG A 118 2.23 -16.47 -1.67
C ARG A 118 3.14 -17.70 -1.60
N GLN A 119 3.78 -17.94 -0.46
CA GLN A 119 4.59 -19.13 -0.24
C GLN A 119 3.75 -20.41 -0.30
N ALA A 120 2.54 -20.39 0.27
CA ALA A 120 1.62 -21.52 0.21
C ALA A 120 1.14 -21.82 -1.22
N MET A 121 0.87 -20.79 -2.03
CA MET A 121 0.48 -20.94 -3.44
C MET A 121 1.64 -21.39 -4.35
N ALA A 122 2.89 -21.10 -3.97
CA ALA A 122 4.08 -21.52 -4.71
C ALA A 122 4.49 -22.98 -4.44
N LYS A 123 3.83 -23.64 -3.49
CA LYS A 123 4.06 -25.04 -3.12
C LYS A 123 3.10 -25.98 -3.86
#